data_AF-A0A1W9NX31-F1
#
_entry.id   AF-A0A1W9NX31-F1
#
_cell.length_a   1.000
_cell.length_b   1.000
_cell.length_c   1.000
_cell.angle_alpha   90.00
_cell.angle_beta   90.00
_cell.angle_gamma   90.00
#
_symmetry.space_group_name_H-M   'P 1'
#
loop_
_entity.id
_entity.type
_entity.pdbx_description
1 polymer ?
#
loop_
_entity_poly.entity_id
_entity_poly.type
_entity_poly.pdbx_seq_one_letter_code
_entity_poly.pdbx_strand_id
1 'polypeptide(L)'
;MDKLHSSIYKISEAIHKTKDLDELYSYIHSIINELMNAKNFFIALYDPSTNMITFDYYVDEIDKTTWAKKSRKFSDGLTEYVLKTGKPLLATQKAVNQLIKKGKINCGIVRKNIVVL
;
A
#
# COMPACT_ATOMS: atom_id res chain seq x y z
N MET A 1 -11.09 -16.04 20.04
CA MET A 1 -10.05 -15.05 19.69
C MET A 1 -10.45 -14.42 18.39
N ASP A 2 -10.66 -13.10 18.38
CA ASP A 2 -11.00 -12.38 17.15
C ASP A 2 -9.88 -12.53 16.11
N LYS A 3 -10.26 -12.81 14.86
CA LYS A 3 -9.32 -13.02 13.74
C LYS A 3 -8.35 -11.84 13.58
N LEU A 4 -8.82 -10.63 13.87
CA LEU A 4 -8.01 -9.40 13.86
C LEU A 4 -6.87 -9.43 14.89
N HIS A 5 -7.16 -9.74 16.16
CA HIS A 5 -6.13 -9.80 17.21
C HIS A 5 -5.09 -10.89 16.92
N SER A 6 -5.51 -12.02 16.37
CA SER A 6 -4.61 -13.08 15.91
C SER A 6 -3.69 -12.60 14.77
N SER A 7 -4.23 -11.87 13.78
CA SER A 7 -3.43 -11.31 12.69
C SER A 7 -2.41 -10.27 13.15
N ILE A 8 -2.77 -9.37 14.07
CA ILE A 8 -1.83 -8.41 14.64
C ILE A 8 -0.68 -9.14 15.36
N TYR A 9 -1.01 -10.17 16.14
CA TYR A 9 0.00 -10.98 16.83
C TYR A 9 0.95 -11.68 15.83
N LYS A 10 0.40 -12.29 14.77
CA LYS A 10 1.20 -12.92 13.70
C LYS A 10 2.14 -11.91 13.03
N ILE A 11 1.69 -10.68 12.77
CA ILE A 11 2.53 -9.62 12.17
C ILE A 11 3.68 -9.24 13.12
N SER A 12 3.40 -9.05 14.41
CA SER A 12 4.45 -8.74 15.39
C SER A 12 5.49 -9.87 15.50
N GLU A 13 5.04 -11.12 15.43
CA GLU A 13 5.92 -12.29 15.44
C GLU A 13 6.76 -12.40 14.15
N ALA A 14 6.23 -11.94 13.01
CA ALA A 14 6.90 -11.96 11.72
C ALA A 14 8.25 -11.24 11.76
N ILE A 15 8.29 -10.07 12.41
CA ILE A 15 9.51 -9.24 12.56
C ILE A 15 10.67 -10.04 13.16
N HIS A 16 10.36 -10.99 14.06
CA HIS A 16 11.36 -11.83 14.72
C HIS A 16 11.70 -13.12 13.95
N LYS A 17 10.89 -13.49 12.95
CA LYS A 17 11.03 -14.76 12.21
C LYS A 17 11.66 -14.61 10.84
N THR A 18 11.61 -13.42 10.25
CA THR A 18 12.10 -13.16 8.90
C THR A 18 13.55 -12.68 8.90
N LYS A 19 14.33 -13.11 7.90
CA LYS A 19 15.76 -12.81 7.81
C LYS A 19 16.05 -11.45 7.17
N ASP A 20 15.13 -11.00 6.33
CA ASP A 20 15.21 -9.73 5.61
C ASP A 20 13.82 -9.09 5.42
N LEU A 21 13.82 -7.86 4.89
CA LEU A 21 12.60 -7.09 4.65
C LEU A 21 11.72 -7.69 3.56
N ASP A 22 12.30 -8.36 2.55
CA ASP A 22 11.53 -8.95 1.45
C ASP A 22 10.67 -10.12 1.98
N GLU A 23 11.23 -10.95 2.85
CA GLU A 23 10.52 -12.02 3.54
C GLU A 23 9.46 -11.47 4.50
N LEU A 24 9.78 -10.39 5.25
CA LEU A 24 8.82 -9.72 6.12
C LEU A 24 7.61 -9.20 5.34
N TYR A 25 7.85 -8.47 4.25
CA TYR A 25 6.79 -7.91 3.42
C TYR A 25 5.91 -8.98 2.80
N SER A 26 6.52 -10.09 2.34
CA SER A 26 5.80 -11.25 1.83
C SER A 26 4.89 -11.89 2.90
N TYR A 27 5.39 -12.03 4.12
CA TYR A 27 4.63 -12.59 5.23
C TYR A 27 3.46 -11.69 5.66
N ILE A 28 3.69 -10.38 5.78
CA ILE A 28 2.64 -9.39 6.06
C ILE A 28 1.55 -9.46 5.00
N HIS A 29 1.94 -9.48 3.71
CA HIS A 29 1.00 -9.60 2.60
C HIS A 29 0.16 -10.88 2.72
N SER A 30 0.76 -12.03 3.06
CA SER A 30 0.00 -13.27 3.28
C SER A 30 -1.06 -13.12 4.38
N ILE A 31 -0.72 -12.49 5.51
CA ILE A 31 -1.67 -12.29 6.62
C ILE A 31 -2.81 -11.36 6.19
N ILE A 32 -2.50 -10.27 5.49
CA ILE A 32 -3.51 -9.33 5.00
C ILE A 32 -4.42 -10.02 3.98
N ASN A 33 -3.87 -10.90 3.14
CA ASN A 33 -4.64 -11.66 2.16
C ASN A 33 -5.60 -12.68 2.81
N GLU A 34 -5.32 -13.16 4.04
CA GLU A 34 -6.26 -13.98 4.83
C GLU A 34 -7.45 -13.16 5.38
N LEU A 35 -7.27 -11.84 5.55
CA LEU A 35 -8.27 -10.93 6.09
C LEU A 35 -9.15 -10.30 5.01
N MET A 36 -8.55 -9.95 3.88
CA MET A 36 -9.22 -9.32 2.75
C MET A 36 -8.56 -9.74 1.44
N ASN A 37 -9.31 -9.69 0.34
CA ASN A 37 -8.82 -10.07 -0.98
C ASN A 37 -7.76 -9.05 -1.50
N ALA A 38 -6.51 -9.21 -1.08
CA ALA A 38 -5.40 -8.28 -1.26
C ALA A 38 -4.49 -8.67 -2.43
N LYS A 39 -5.08 -9.19 -3.51
CA LYS A 39 -4.36 -9.72 -4.68
C LYS A 39 -3.44 -8.70 -5.37
N ASN A 40 -3.69 -7.41 -5.18
CA ASN A 40 -2.79 -6.33 -5.57
C ASN A 40 -2.41 -5.58 -4.30
N PHE A 41 -1.13 -5.60 -3.94
CA PHE A 41 -0.64 -5.06 -2.68
C PHE A 41 0.75 -4.46 -2.86
N PHE A 42 1.00 -3.32 -2.21
CA PHE A 42 2.32 -2.71 -2.21
C PHE A 42 2.61 -2.04 -0.87
N ILE A 43 3.90 -1.89 -0.55
CA ILE A 43 4.40 -1.14 0.59
C ILE A 43 5.22 0.02 0.04
N ALA A 44 4.86 1.23 0.43
CA ALA A 44 5.54 2.45 0.05
C ALA A 44 6.13 3.14 1.29
N LEU A 45 7.38 3.54 1.21
CA LEU A 45 8.08 4.31 2.24
C LEU A 45 8.27 5.73 1.76
N TYR A 46 7.97 6.70 2.63
CA TYR A 46 8.18 8.12 2.36
C TYR A 46 9.37 8.62 3.18
N ASP A 47 10.34 9.25 2.50
CA ASP A 47 11.46 9.95 3.11
C ASP A 47 11.23 11.47 3.04
N PRO A 48 10.96 12.14 4.18
CA PRO A 48 10.76 13.58 4.22
C PRO A 48 11.99 14.41 3.86
N SER A 49 13.20 13.86 4.04
CA SER A 49 14.45 14.59 3.79
C SER A 49 14.73 14.77 2.31
N THR A 50 14.42 13.75 1.51
CA THR A 50 14.58 13.75 0.04
C THR A 50 13.28 14.03 -0.70
N ASN A 51 12.15 14.07 0.01
CA ASN A 51 10.80 14.20 -0.54
C ASN A 51 10.50 13.12 -1.60
N MET A 52 10.93 11.89 -1.32
CA MET A 52 10.80 10.73 -2.20
C MET A 52 9.94 9.64 -1.58
N ILE A 53 9.18 8.96 -2.44
CA ILE A 53 8.42 7.75 -2.11
C ILE A 53 9.06 6.58 -2.83
N THR A 54 9.42 5.54 -2.08
CA THR A 54 9.99 4.29 -2.60
C THR A 54 9.00 3.16 -2.42
N PHE A 55 8.77 2.39 -3.48
CA PHE A 55 7.87 1.23 -3.48
C PHE A 55 8.70 -0.05 -3.30
N ASP A 56 8.99 -0.38 -2.05
CA ASP A 56 9.90 -1.49 -1.71
C ASP A 56 9.28 -2.86 -1.94
N TYR A 57 7.95 -2.98 -1.78
CA TYR A 57 7.22 -4.22 -2.05
C TYR A 57 6.05 -3.94 -2.99
N TYR A 58 5.86 -4.79 -4.00
CA TYR A 58 4.76 -4.68 -4.95
C TYR A 58 4.41 -6.07 -5.51
N VAL A 59 3.14 -6.46 -5.38
CA VAL A 59 2.56 -7.65 -5.99
C VAL A 59 1.30 -7.24 -6.75
N ASP A 60 1.20 -7.68 -8.00
CA ASP A 60 0.07 -7.44 -8.90
C ASP A 60 -0.28 -8.75 -9.61
N GLU A 61 -1.58 -9.00 -9.81
CA GLU A 61 -2.08 -10.21 -10.47
C GLU A 61 -1.73 -10.27 -11.97
N ILE A 62 -1.60 -9.11 -12.60
CA ILE A 62 -1.53 -8.96 -14.06
C ILE A 62 -0.08 -8.72 -14.48
N ASP A 63 0.61 -7.77 -13.86
CA ASP A 63 2.00 -7.43 -14.18
C ASP A 63 2.97 -8.02 -13.15
N LYS A 64 3.53 -9.19 -13.46
CA LYS A 64 4.55 -9.87 -12.62
C LYS A 64 5.93 -9.21 -12.67
N THR A 65 6.11 -8.15 -13.44
CA THR A 65 7.43 -7.58 -13.77
C THR A 65 7.53 -6.07 -13.51
N THR A 66 8.54 -5.69 -12.72
CA THR A 66 9.29 -4.41 -12.76
C THR A 66 8.68 -3.12 -12.17
N TRP A 67 7.86 -3.19 -11.12
CA TRP A 67 7.63 -2.02 -10.24
C TRP A 67 8.37 -2.05 -8.90
N ALA A 68 8.94 -3.20 -8.51
CA ALA A 68 9.74 -3.29 -7.29
C ALA A 68 10.92 -2.30 -7.34
N LYS A 69 11.07 -1.51 -6.28
CA LYS A 69 12.15 -0.51 -6.07
C LYS A 69 12.08 0.73 -6.96
N LYS A 70 10.94 1.03 -7.60
CA LYS A 70 10.77 2.35 -8.22
C LYS A 70 10.60 3.39 -7.11
N SER A 71 11.45 4.41 -7.13
CA SER A 71 11.29 5.61 -6.32
C SER A 71 10.76 6.75 -7.19
N ARG A 72 9.89 7.59 -6.66
CA ARG A 72 9.42 8.80 -7.34
C ARG A 72 9.33 9.95 -6.36
N LYS A 73 9.40 11.18 -6.88
CA LYS A 73 9.14 12.38 -6.06
C LYS A 73 7.72 12.35 -5.53
N PHE A 74 7.57 12.85 -4.31
CA PHE A 74 6.27 13.11 -3.72
C PHE A 74 5.46 14.06 -4.63
N SER A 75 4.20 13.73 -4.85
CA SER A 75 3.30 14.41 -5.79
C SER A 75 1.88 14.48 -5.21
N ASP A 76 0.87 14.72 -6.05
CA ASP A 76 -0.54 14.75 -5.64
C ASP A 76 -1.30 13.53 -6.15
N GLY A 77 -0.80 12.34 -5.81
CA GLY A 77 -1.42 11.05 -6.09
C GLY A 77 -2.22 10.49 -4.91
N LEU A 78 -2.71 9.24 -5.06
CA LEU A 78 -3.48 8.54 -4.03
C LEU A 78 -2.65 8.22 -2.79
N THR A 79 -1.40 7.77 -2.97
CA THR A 79 -0.48 7.48 -1.86
C THR A 79 -0.23 8.73 -1.03
N GLU A 80 0.01 9.87 -1.68
CA GLU A 80 0.26 11.14 -1.01
C GLU A 80 -0.98 11.69 -0.31
N TYR A 81 -2.17 11.46 -0.86
CA TYR A 81 -3.39 11.79 -0.16
C TYR A 81 -3.51 11.05 1.17
N VAL A 82 -3.20 9.75 1.19
CA VAL A 82 -3.20 8.96 2.43
C VAL A 82 -2.11 9.44 3.38
N LEU A 83 -0.88 9.65 2.91
CA LEU A 83 0.22 10.20 3.71
C LEU A 83 -0.12 11.57 4.33
N LYS A 84 -0.77 12.47 3.58
CA LYS A 84 -1.19 13.81 4.07
C LYS A 84 -2.34 13.74 5.08
N THR A 85 -3.26 12.79 4.92
CA THR A 85 -4.48 12.73 5.74
C THR A 85 -4.39 11.76 6.92
N GLY A 86 -3.43 10.83 6.89
CA GLY A 86 -3.31 9.75 7.87
C GLY A 86 -4.52 8.81 7.89
N LYS A 87 -5.34 8.81 6.82
CA LYS A 87 -6.58 8.04 6.76
C LYS A 87 -6.53 7.05 5.61
N PRO A 88 -6.87 5.77 5.85
CA PRO A 88 -6.92 4.77 4.80
C PRO A 88 -7.98 5.14 3.77
N LEU A 89 -7.69 4.84 2.50
CA LEU A 89 -8.56 5.15 1.38
C LEU A 89 -8.91 3.89 0.59
N LEU A 90 -10.19 3.57 0.50
CA LEU A 90 -10.70 2.64 -0.50
C LEU A 90 -10.84 3.39 -1.85
N ALA A 91 -9.82 3.26 -2.69
CA ALA A 91 -9.74 3.94 -3.98
C ALA A 91 -10.60 3.21 -5.03
N THR A 92 -11.91 3.47 -5.00
CA THR A 92 -12.82 3.13 -6.11
C THR A 92 -12.76 4.22 -7.18
N GLN A 93 -13.10 3.89 -8.43
CA GLN A 93 -13.16 4.89 -9.50
C GLN A 93 -14.05 6.10 -9.13
N LYS A 94 -15.19 5.84 -8.46
CA LYS A 94 -16.09 6.89 -7.98
C LYS A 94 -15.43 7.77 -6.92
N ALA A 95 -14.75 7.17 -5.93
CA ALA A 95 -14.05 7.92 -4.87
C ALA A 95 -12.91 8.76 -5.44
N VAL A 96 -12.11 8.21 -6.35
CA VAL A 96 -11.02 8.93 -7.01
C VAL A 96 -11.54 10.09 -7.85
N ASN A 97 -12.59 9.88 -8.64
CA ASN A 97 -13.23 10.96 -9.41
C ASN A 97 -13.73 12.09 -8.49
N GLN A 98 -14.25 11.76 -7.31
CA GLN A 98 -14.67 12.77 -6.33
C GLN A 98 -13.48 13.54 -5.73
N LEU A 99 -12.37 12.87 -5.45
CA LEU A 99 -11.16 13.51 -4.94
C LEU A 99 -10.53 14.44 -5.97
N ILE A 100 -10.52 14.05 -7.25
CA ILE A 100 -10.07 14.91 -8.36
C ILE A 100 -10.98 16.14 -8.47
N LYS A 101 -12.32 15.95 -8.46
CA LYS A 101 -13.28 17.08 -8.51
C LYS A 101 -13.11 18.07 -7.36
N LYS A 102 -12.68 17.58 -6.19
CA LYS A 102 -12.40 18.40 -5.00
C LYS A 102 -11.01 19.04 -4.99
N GLY A 103 -10.18 18.80 -6.03
CA GLY A 103 -8.79 19.28 -6.10
C GLY A 103 -7.88 18.68 -5.02
N LYS A 104 -8.23 17.52 -4.46
CA LYS A 104 -7.46 16.85 -3.39
C LYS A 104 -6.31 16.02 -3.93
N ILE A 105 -6.42 15.56 -5.18
CA ILE A 105 -5.40 14.83 -5.94
C ILE A 105 -5.44 15.32 -7.39
N ASN A 106 -4.29 15.32 -8.06
CA ASN A 106 -4.14 15.77 -9.44
C ASN A 106 -4.05 14.60 -10.43
N CYS A 107 -3.75 13.38 -9.96
CA CYS A 107 -3.67 12.19 -10.80
C CYS A 107 -4.09 10.94 -10.01
N GLY A 108 -4.86 10.05 -10.65
CA GLY A 108 -5.25 8.77 -10.09
C GLY A 108 -5.87 7.87 -11.16
N ILE A 109 -5.11 6.88 -11.63
CA ILE A 109 -5.64 5.79 -12.46
C ILE A 109 -5.93 4.62 -11.53
N VAL A 110 -7.20 4.25 -11.41
CA VAL A 110 -7.63 3.07 -10.66
C VAL A 110 -7.88 1.95 -11.66
N ARG A 111 -6.96 0.98 -11.75
CA ARG A 111 -7.19 -0.20 -12.60
C ARG A 111 -8.13 -1.22 -11.94
N LYS A 112 -8.12 -1.31 -10.60
CA LYS A 112 -9.04 -2.07 -9.74
C LYS A 112 -9.23 -1.34 -8.41
N ASN A 113 -10.30 -1.63 -7.67
CA ASN A 113 -10.49 -1.09 -6.32
C ASN A 113 -9.28 -1.48 -5.45
N ILE A 114 -8.43 -0.51 -5.12
CA ILE A 114 -7.23 -0.71 -4.30
C ILE A 114 -7.47 -0.04 -2.96
N VAL A 115 -7.11 -0.73 -1.89
CA VAL A 115 -7.03 -0.11 -0.57
C VAL A 115 -5.63 0.46 -0.43
N VAL A 116 -5.54 1.78 -0.25
CA VAL A 116 -4.29 2.47 0.07
C VAL A 116 -4.31 2.72 1.57
N LEU A 117 -3.37 2.11 2.27
CA LEU A 117 -3.16 2.24 3.71
C LEU A 117 -1.99 3.18 4.00
#